data_AF-A0A7V0NVC5-F1
#
_entry.id   AF-A0A7V0NVC5-F1
#
_cell.length_a   1.000
_cell.length_b   1.000
_cell.length_c   1.000
_cell.angle_alpha   90.00
_cell.angle_beta   90.00
_cell.angle_gamma   90.00
#
_symmetry.space_group_name_H-M   'P 1'
#
loop_
_entity.id
_entity.type
_entity.pdbx_description
1 polymer ?
#
loop_
_entity_poly.entity_id
_entity_poly.type
_entity_poly.pdbx_seq_one_letter_code
_entity_poly.pdbx_strand_id
1 'polypeptide(L)'
;MAASSGFGDVAVTPHELSTLAAMEIYALGGNAIDASIAANAVQGVVAPETCGIGGDLFALVHRPGDAAPATLNASGRAGSGVDPSTLRRSGLTSIPFDHPASVTVPGCVDGWVALLGLFGSMPLAEVLTPAIRYAD
;
A
#
# COMPACT_ATOMS: atom_id res chain seq x y z
N MET A 1 1.60 -12.36 35.12
CA MET A 1 1.12 -11.77 33.85
C MET A 1 0.94 -10.29 34.10
N ALA A 2 1.85 -9.46 33.57
CA ALA A 2 1.64 -8.01 33.63
C ALA A 2 0.56 -7.68 32.60
N ALA A 3 -0.55 -7.10 33.06
CA ALA A 3 -1.57 -6.54 32.18
C ALA A 3 -0.91 -5.42 31.37
N SER A 4 -0.84 -5.56 30.05
CA SER A 4 -0.42 -4.48 29.17
C SER A 4 -1.49 -3.39 29.20
N SER A 5 -1.24 -2.33 29.97
CA SER A 5 -2.10 -1.15 30.10
C SER A 5 -1.97 -0.22 28.88
N GLY A 6 -2.11 -0.77 27.68
CA GLY A 6 -2.13 -0.02 26.43
C GLY A 6 -3.53 0.02 25.84
N PHE A 7 -3.84 1.05 25.04
CA PHE A 7 -4.84 0.90 23.99
C PHE A 7 -4.43 -0.34 23.17
N GLY A 8 -5.39 -1.21 22.79
CA GLY A 8 -5.10 -2.34 21.90
C GLY A 8 -4.56 -1.87 20.54
N ASP A 9 -4.48 -2.77 19.57
CA ASP A 9 -4.06 -2.39 18.22
C ASP A 9 -4.97 -1.27 17.65
N VAL A 10 -4.37 -0.32 16.95
CA VAL A 10 -5.06 0.84 16.39
C VAL A 10 -4.83 0.89 14.88
N ALA A 11 -5.92 1.12 14.13
CA ALA A 11 -5.89 1.41 12.71
C ALA A 11 -6.71 2.67 12.42
N VAL A 12 -6.21 3.51 11.51
CA VAL A 12 -6.90 4.72 11.04
C VAL A 12 -6.75 4.78 9.54
N THR A 13 -7.86 4.85 8.82
CA THR A 13 -7.88 4.91 7.35
C THR A 13 -9.01 5.86 6.90
N PRO A 14 -9.03 6.30 5.61
CA PRO A 14 -10.06 7.20 5.12
C PRO A 14 -11.45 6.57 5.00
N HIS A 15 -11.56 5.24 4.99
CA HIS A 15 -12.82 4.52 4.81
C HIS A 15 -13.04 3.49 5.92
N GLU A 16 -14.25 3.43 6.48
CA GLU A 16 -14.57 2.55 7.62
C GLU A 16 -14.28 1.07 7.35
N LEU A 17 -14.64 0.56 6.15
CA LEU A 17 -14.37 -0.83 5.76
C LEU A 17 -12.88 -1.17 5.70
N SER A 18 -12.03 -0.21 5.31
CA SER A 18 -10.57 -0.39 5.29
C SER A 18 -10.01 -0.47 6.71
N THR A 19 -10.52 0.35 7.63
CA THR A 19 -10.18 0.26 9.06
C THR A 19 -10.63 -1.08 9.64
N LEU A 20 -11.85 -1.53 9.33
CA LEU A 20 -12.36 -2.84 9.78
C LEU A 20 -11.51 -4.00 9.24
N ALA A 21 -11.01 -3.91 8.01
CA ALA A 21 -10.12 -4.92 7.44
C ALA A 21 -8.78 -5.02 8.19
N ALA A 22 -8.18 -3.89 8.57
CA ALA A 22 -7.00 -3.89 9.44
C ALA A 22 -7.30 -4.51 10.81
N MET A 23 -8.43 -4.17 11.42
CA MET A 23 -8.83 -4.74 12.71
C MET A 23 -9.13 -6.25 12.61
N GLU A 24 -9.68 -6.72 11.49
CA GLU A 24 -9.85 -8.15 11.21
C GLU A 24 -8.50 -8.88 11.19
N ILE A 25 -7.48 -8.31 10.52
CA ILE A 25 -6.13 -8.88 10.51
C ILE A 25 -5.47 -8.88 11.89
N TYR A 26 -5.60 -7.80 12.66
CA TYR A 26 -5.13 -7.79 14.05
C TYR A 26 -5.81 -8.88 14.89
N ALA A 27 -7.13 -9.06 14.74
CA ALA A 27 -7.88 -10.10 15.45
C ALA A 27 -7.44 -11.53 15.07
N LEU A 28 -6.91 -11.71 13.85
CA LEU A 28 -6.31 -12.97 13.38
C LEU A 28 -4.84 -13.16 13.82
N GLY A 29 -4.29 -12.21 14.57
CA GLY A 29 -2.92 -12.26 15.08
C GLY A 29 -1.87 -11.68 14.14
N GLY A 30 -2.29 -11.02 13.06
CA GLY A 30 -1.38 -10.26 12.18
C GLY A 30 -0.84 -9.03 12.88
N ASN A 31 0.28 -8.51 12.38
CA ASN A 31 0.91 -7.31 12.93
C ASN A 31 0.49 -6.05 12.15
N ALA A 32 1.05 -4.90 12.52
CA ALA A 32 0.72 -3.61 11.90
C ALA A 32 0.97 -3.55 10.38
N ILE A 33 1.91 -4.36 9.87
CA ILE A 33 2.23 -4.42 8.44
C ILE A 33 1.19 -5.25 7.71
N ASP A 34 0.88 -6.44 8.21
CA ASP A 34 -0.19 -7.29 7.66
C ASP A 34 -1.52 -6.50 7.63
N ALA A 35 -1.86 -5.83 8.74
CA ALA A 35 -3.07 -5.04 8.88
C ALA A 35 -3.10 -3.82 7.92
N SER A 36 -1.97 -3.14 7.74
CA SER A 36 -1.87 -2.00 6.82
C SER A 36 -2.08 -2.40 5.36
N ILE A 37 -1.62 -3.58 4.96
CA ILE A 37 -1.76 -4.09 3.59
C ILE A 37 -3.21 -4.51 3.34
N ALA A 38 -3.87 -5.19 4.28
CA ALA A 38 -5.29 -5.50 4.17
C ALA A 38 -6.14 -4.23 4.07
N ALA A 39 -5.86 -3.23 4.90
CA ALA A 39 -6.52 -1.93 4.81
C ALA A 39 -6.31 -1.27 3.44
N ASN A 40 -5.07 -1.25 2.93
CA ASN A 40 -4.77 -0.63 1.63
C ASN A 40 -5.42 -1.39 0.46
N ALA A 41 -5.47 -2.73 0.52
CA ALA A 41 -6.13 -3.55 -0.47
C ALA A 41 -7.65 -3.30 -0.49
N VAL A 42 -8.30 -3.24 0.68
CA VAL A 42 -9.73 -2.90 0.78
C VAL A 42 -9.98 -1.47 0.32
N GLN A 43 -9.12 -0.52 0.68
CA GLN A 43 -9.23 0.88 0.25
C GLN A 43 -9.27 0.99 -1.28
N GLY A 44 -8.47 0.20 -1.98
CA GLY A 44 -8.48 0.17 -3.45
C GLY A 44 -9.77 -0.38 -4.07
N VAL A 45 -10.60 -1.08 -3.29
CA VAL A 45 -11.92 -1.58 -3.71
C VAL A 45 -13.02 -0.57 -3.38
N VAL A 46 -13.01 -0.04 -2.15
CA VAL A 46 -14.12 0.78 -1.62
C VAL A 46 -13.99 2.27 -1.90
N ALA A 47 -12.77 2.75 -2.20
CA ALA A 47 -12.46 4.13 -2.56
C ALA A 47 -11.42 4.17 -3.69
N PRO A 48 -11.73 3.58 -4.87
CA PRO A 48 -10.78 3.34 -5.96
C PRO A 48 -10.21 4.62 -6.58
N GLU A 49 -10.85 5.77 -6.37
CA GLU A 49 -10.36 7.08 -6.79
C GLU A 49 -9.18 7.60 -5.93
N THR A 50 -8.92 6.96 -4.78
CA THR A 50 -7.91 7.43 -3.80
C THR A 50 -6.58 6.67 -3.88
N CYS A 51 -6.62 5.34 -3.95
CA CYS A 51 -5.44 4.49 -4.10
C CYS A 51 -5.84 3.11 -4.65
N GLY A 52 -4.86 2.26 -4.96
CA GLY A 52 -5.12 0.89 -5.38
C GLY A 52 -3.90 0.20 -5.98
N ILE A 53 -4.08 -1.04 -6.43
CA ILE A 53 -3.00 -1.90 -6.94
C ILE A 53 -2.26 -1.33 -8.17
N GLY A 54 -2.90 -0.43 -8.92
CA GLY A 54 -2.31 0.26 -10.06
C GLY A 54 -1.47 1.48 -9.70
N GLY A 55 -1.34 1.81 -8.41
CA GLY A 55 -0.61 2.97 -7.93
C GLY A 55 0.76 2.65 -7.32
N ASP A 56 1.18 3.55 -6.45
CA ASP A 56 2.47 3.55 -5.77
C ASP A 56 2.30 3.34 -4.26
N LEU A 57 3.40 2.95 -3.60
CA LEU A 57 3.43 2.82 -2.14
C LEU A 57 4.67 3.47 -1.55
N PHE A 58 4.45 4.18 -0.45
CA PHE A 58 5.52 4.67 0.43
C PHE A 58 5.19 4.26 1.84
N ALA A 59 6.16 3.71 2.57
CA ALA A 59 5.96 3.28 3.95
C ALA A 59 7.08 3.76 4.86
N LEU A 60 6.68 4.12 6.07
CA LEU A 60 7.56 4.34 7.21
C LEU A 60 7.21 3.30 8.26
N VAL A 61 8.16 2.45 8.61
CA VAL A 61 7.97 1.37 9.58
C VAL A 61 8.88 1.64 10.77
N HIS A 62 8.29 1.87 11.93
CA HIS A 62 9.04 2.04 13.17
C HIS A 62 8.76 0.86 14.10
N ARG A 63 9.82 0.25 14.63
CA ARG A 63 9.70 -0.82 15.62
C ARG A 63 10.27 -0.35 16.97
N PRO A 64 9.79 -0.92 18.09
CA PRO A 64 10.33 -0.60 19.40
C PRO A 64 11.85 -0.77 19.45
N GLY A 65 12.56 0.27 19.89
CA GLY A 65 14.02 0.29 19.99
C GLY A 65 14.77 0.72 18.74
N ASP A 66 14.11 0.87 17.58
CA ASP A 66 14.76 1.43 16.38
C ASP A 66 15.03 2.93 16.58
N ALA A 67 16.26 3.36 16.27
CA ALA A 67 16.67 4.77 16.38
C ALA A 67 15.99 5.69 15.35
N ALA A 68 15.53 5.12 14.22
CA ALA A 68 14.83 5.81 13.15
C ALA A 68 13.91 4.79 12.41
N PRO A 69 12.84 5.25 11.73
CA PRO A 69 11.98 4.36 10.95
C PRO A 69 12.74 3.79 9.74
N ALA A 70 12.48 2.53 9.42
CA ALA A 70 12.78 1.99 8.10
C ALA A 70 11.86 2.65 7.07
N THR A 71 12.38 2.91 5.88
CA THR A 71 11.64 3.55 4.80
C THR A 71 11.58 2.65 3.58
N LEU A 72 10.41 2.56 2.96
CA LEU A 72 10.22 1.90 1.68
C LEU A 72 9.67 2.91 0.68
N ASN A 73 10.37 3.05 -0.44
CA ASN A 73 9.87 3.74 -1.61
C ASN A 73 9.60 2.70 -2.70
N ALA A 74 8.32 2.41 -2.91
CA ALA A 74 7.80 1.57 -3.98
C ALA A 74 6.98 2.43 -4.95
N SER A 75 7.53 3.59 -5.34
CA SER A 75 6.97 4.42 -6.39
C SER A 75 7.43 3.95 -7.77
N GLY A 76 6.52 4.02 -8.72
CA GLY A 76 6.74 3.61 -10.09
C GLY A 76 7.79 4.44 -10.80
N ARG A 77 8.59 3.76 -11.63
CA ARG A 77 9.45 4.42 -12.61
C ARG A 77 8.67 4.71 -13.89
N ALA A 78 9.17 5.63 -14.70
CA ALA A 78 8.72 5.75 -16.08
C ALA A 78 8.91 4.42 -16.83
N GLY A 79 7.99 4.10 -17.74
CA GLY A 79 8.09 2.90 -18.57
C GLY A 79 9.40 2.88 -19.37
N SER A 80 9.95 1.68 -19.61
CA SER A 80 11.27 1.49 -20.25
C SER A 80 11.40 2.09 -21.65
N GLY A 81 10.27 2.32 -22.35
CA GLY A 81 10.23 2.95 -23.67
C GLY A 81 9.99 4.47 -23.64
N VAL A 82 9.84 5.08 -22.47
CA VAL A 82 9.55 6.51 -22.34
C VAL A 82 10.83 7.32 -22.52
N ASP A 83 10.89 8.10 -23.60
CA ASP A 83 11.99 9.03 -23.88
C ASP A 83 11.51 10.50 -23.78
N PRO A 84 12.03 11.28 -22.80
CA PRO A 84 11.69 12.68 -22.66
C PRO A 84 11.98 13.52 -23.91
N SER A 85 12.99 13.15 -24.71
CA SER A 85 13.35 13.92 -25.90
C SER A 85 12.29 13.77 -27.00
N THR A 86 11.75 12.57 -27.18
CA THR A 86 10.67 12.25 -28.12
C THR A 86 9.37 12.94 -27.73
N LEU A 87 9.01 12.92 -26.45
CA LEU A 87 7.81 13.59 -25.96
C LEU A 87 7.88 15.11 -26.18
N ARG A 88 9.03 15.74 -25.95
CA ARG A 88 9.20 17.18 -26.25
C ARG A 88 9.14 17.47 -27.75
N ARG A 89 9.73 16.61 -28.58
CA ARG A 89 9.65 16.75 -30.05
C ARG A 89 8.23 16.60 -30.59
N SER A 90 7.36 15.85 -29.92
CA SER A 90 5.93 15.79 -30.27
C SER A 90 5.13 17.01 -29.79
N GLY A 91 5.79 18.05 -29.27
CA GLY A 91 5.16 19.30 -28.85
C GLY A 91 4.64 19.29 -27.41
N LEU A 92 4.89 18.22 -26.63
CA LEU A 92 4.47 18.17 -25.23
C LEU A 92 5.39 19.03 -24.36
N THR A 93 4.82 19.98 -23.63
CA THR A 93 5.49 20.80 -22.60
C THR A 93 5.24 20.28 -21.18
N SER A 94 4.20 19.47 -21.01
CA SER A 94 3.87 18.68 -19.82
C SER A 94 3.23 17.36 -20.25
N ILE A 95 3.10 16.39 -19.33
CA ILE A 95 2.38 15.14 -19.60
C ILE A 95 0.90 15.34 -19.27
N PRO A 96 -0.02 15.24 -20.25
CA PRO A 96 -1.46 15.28 -19.99
C PRO A 96 -1.90 14.08 -19.12
N PHE A 97 -2.94 14.25 -18.31
CA PHE A 97 -3.43 13.18 -17.43
C PHE A 97 -3.91 11.94 -18.20
N ASP A 98 -4.51 12.14 -19.36
CA ASP A 98 -5.06 11.10 -20.25
C ASP A 98 -4.03 10.56 -21.27
N HIS A 99 -2.75 10.92 -21.15
CA HIS A 99 -1.70 10.47 -22.05
C HIS A 99 -1.03 9.17 -21.54
N PRO A 100 -0.68 8.19 -22.39
CA PRO A 100 -0.07 6.92 -21.92
C PRO A 100 1.20 7.09 -21.07
N ALA A 101 1.99 8.13 -21.33
CA ALA A 101 3.18 8.46 -20.53
C ALA A 101 2.87 9.01 -19.12
N SER A 102 1.60 9.24 -18.77
CA SER A 102 1.18 9.56 -17.40
C SER A 102 1.16 8.33 -16.49
N VAL A 103 1.14 7.12 -17.07
CA VAL A 103 1.13 5.85 -16.34
C VAL A 103 2.56 5.43 -16.02
N THR A 104 2.91 5.42 -14.74
CA THR A 104 4.15 4.83 -14.23
C THR A 104 4.02 3.31 -14.10
N VAL A 105 5.13 2.59 -13.97
CA VAL A 105 5.10 1.15 -13.62
C VAL A 105 4.58 1.02 -12.18
N PRO A 106 3.41 0.40 -11.92
CA PRO A 106 2.84 0.37 -10.57
C PRO A 106 3.75 -0.32 -9.56
N GLY A 107 3.98 0.33 -8.41
CA GLY A 107 4.84 -0.20 -7.35
C GLY A 107 4.09 -0.70 -6.11
N CYS A 108 2.78 -0.45 -6.00
CA CYS A 108 1.99 -0.80 -4.81
C CYS A 108 2.11 -2.28 -4.40
N VAL A 109 1.86 -3.20 -5.32
CA VAL A 109 1.88 -4.66 -5.04
C VAL A 109 3.28 -5.16 -4.71
N ASP A 110 4.31 -4.68 -5.43
CA ASP A 110 5.71 -4.98 -5.11
C ASP A 110 6.07 -4.47 -3.71
N GLY A 111 5.58 -3.28 -3.36
CA GLY A 111 5.70 -2.70 -2.02
C GLY A 111 5.06 -3.56 -0.93
N TRP A 112 3.87 -4.12 -1.17
CA TRP A 112 3.23 -5.07 -0.23
C TRP A 112 4.10 -6.32 -0.02
N VAL A 113 4.59 -6.92 -1.09
CA VAL A 113 5.45 -8.12 -1.01
C VAL A 113 6.74 -7.81 -0.26
N ALA A 114 7.37 -6.66 -0.53
CA ALA A 114 8.58 -6.23 0.18
C ALA A 114 8.33 -6.00 1.67
N LEU A 115 7.23 -5.32 2.03
CA LEU A 115 6.86 -5.08 3.43
C LEU A 115 6.57 -6.39 4.18
N LEU A 116 5.82 -7.32 3.56
CA LEU A 116 5.55 -8.62 4.15
C LEU A 116 6.85 -9.40 4.37
N GLY A 117 7.76 -9.40 3.40
CA GLY A 117 9.04 -10.11 3.51
C GLY A 117 9.97 -9.54 4.60
N LEU A 118 9.91 -8.23 4.84
CA LEU A 118 10.77 -7.56 5.83
C LEU A 118 10.17 -7.56 7.24
N PHE A 119 8.85 -7.42 7.34
CA PHE A 119 8.18 -7.08 8.59
C PHE A 119 6.83 -7.77 8.81
N GLY A 120 6.28 -8.46 7.80
CA GLY A 120 4.99 -9.15 7.91
C GLY A 120 5.08 -10.44 8.73
N SER A 121 3.91 -10.96 9.08
CA SER A 121 3.77 -12.23 9.79
C SER A 121 2.74 -13.17 9.16
N MET A 122 1.98 -12.70 8.16
CA MET A 122 0.95 -13.49 7.48
C MET A 122 1.26 -13.68 5.98
N PRO A 123 0.78 -14.79 5.36
CA PRO A 123 0.82 -14.95 3.91
C PRO A 123 -0.04 -13.89 3.20
N LEU A 124 0.43 -13.40 2.04
CA LEU A 124 -0.31 -12.40 1.26
C LEU A 124 -1.75 -12.83 0.94
N ALA A 125 -1.98 -14.12 0.67
CA ALA A 125 -3.33 -14.64 0.39
C ALA A 125 -4.31 -14.44 1.55
N GLU A 126 -3.84 -14.58 2.80
CA GLU A 126 -4.66 -14.35 3.98
C GLU A 126 -4.92 -12.86 4.16
N VAL A 127 -3.88 -12.04 4.01
CA VAL A 127 -3.97 -10.57 4.11
C VAL A 127 -4.96 -9.97 3.10
N LEU A 128 -5.03 -10.53 1.89
CA LEU A 128 -5.93 -10.04 0.83
C LEU A 128 -7.37 -10.56 0.93
N THR A 129 -7.66 -11.49 1.84
CA THR A 129 -9.00 -12.11 1.96
C THR A 129 -10.13 -11.08 2.15
N PRO A 130 -9.99 -10.02 2.98
CA PRO A 130 -11.03 -9.01 3.11
C PRO A 130 -11.29 -8.24 1.80
N ALA A 131 -10.25 -7.90 1.04
CA ALA A 131 -10.38 -7.16 -0.21
C ALA A 131 -11.08 -7.99 -1.29
N ILE A 132 -10.77 -9.29 -1.38
CA ILE A 132 -11.46 -10.22 -2.28
C ILE A 132 -12.95 -10.25 -1.96
N ARG A 133 -13.30 -10.36 -0.67
CA ARG A 133 -14.70 -10.41 -0.22
C ARG A 133 -15.51 -9.15 -0.58
N TYR A 134 -14.90 -7.97 -0.56
CA TYR A 134 -15.58 -6.73 -0.92
C TYR A 134 -15.66 -6.48 -2.44
N ALA A 135 -14.86 -7.21 -3.24
CA ALA A 135 -14.83 -7.07 -4.68
C ALA A 135 -15.82 -8.00 -5.41
N ASP A 136 -16.26 -9.08 -4.76
CA ASP A 136 -17.28 -10.02 -5.24
C ASP A 136 -18.71 -9.45 -5.09
#